data_AF-A0A1I2VRN0-F1
#
_entry.id   AF-A0A1I2VRN0-F1
#
_cell.length_a   1.000
_cell.length_b   1.000
_cell.length_c   1.000
_cell.angle_alpha   90.00
_cell.angle_beta   90.00
_cell.angle_gamma   90.00
#
_symmetry.space_group_name_H-M   'P 1'
#
loop_
_entity.id
_entity.type
_entity.pdbx_description
1 polymer ?
#
loop_
_entity_poly.entity_id
_entity_poly.type
_entity_poly.pdbx_seq_one_letter_code
_entity_poly.pdbx_strand_id
1 'polypeptide(L)'
;MLLDRTLSNALPRMAAMLVILLAIPLIYQSFRWAAADMNAYPVRYAIERWQSSDEAVTLAALDKVTDNIDTSLDWSADNAEYYELKARLLLYRALLSREEPADFESNIRQALSLHESAIGHRPHWPYSWANKSLMKAYLGEFDQEFSTAVAQAAKFGPWELSANLTVLEAGLIGWRQLQPELQIQVLAAAERATDHRFRAVRTLLDRYRLRYPMCSQMTRSPQRKKLCQ
;
A
#
# COMPACT_ATOMS: atom_id res chain seq x y z
N MET A 1 49.31 21.14 42.02
CA MET A 1 48.81 22.09 41.00
C MET A 1 48.89 21.56 39.56
N LEU A 2 49.88 20.73 39.18
CA LEU A 2 49.95 20.13 37.83
C LEU A 2 48.96 18.96 37.59
N LEU A 3 48.65 18.14 38.60
CA LEU A 3 47.67 17.03 38.49
C LEU A 3 46.22 17.49 38.24
N ASP A 4 45.86 18.68 38.73
CA ASP A 4 44.48 19.22 38.64
C ASP A 4 44.15 19.70 37.22
N ARG A 5 45.14 20.27 36.52
CA ARG A 5 45.02 20.69 35.11
C ARG A 5 44.92 19.49 34.15
N THR A 6 45.56 18.37 34.46
CA THR A 6 45.48 17.16 33.62
C THR A 6 44.13 16.46 33.74
N LEU A 7 43.54 16.40 34.93
CA LEU A 7 42.20 15.86 35.16
C LEU A 7 41.11 16.76 34.55
N SER A 8 41.27 18.09 34.67
CA SER A 8 40.39 19.10 34.07
C SER A 8 40.31 18.99 32.53
N ASN A 9 41.41 18.67 31.85
CA ASN A 9 41.44 18.50 30.40
C ASN A 9 41.06 17.08 29.93
N ALA A 10 41.12 16.08 30.82
CA ALA A 10 40.76 14.70 30.50
C ALA A 10 39.23 14.51 30.44
N LEU A 11 38.48 15.14 31.36
CA LEU A 11 37.03 15.05 31.40
C LEU A 11 36.32 15.50 30.10
N PRO A 12 36.61 16.67 29.50
CA PRO A 12 35.98 17.08 28.24
C PRO A 12 36.41 16.21 27.06
N ARG A 13 37.64 15.66 27.07
CA ARG A 13 38.11 14.73 26.03
C ARG A 13 37.38 13.39 26.12
N MET A 14 37.18 12.87 27.33
CA MET A 14 36.40 11.65 27.55
C MET A 14 34.93 11.85 27.17
N ALA A 15 34.33 12.98 27.55
CA ALA A 15 32.97 13.33 27.15
C ALA A 15 32.85 13.44 25.62
N ALA A 16 33.79 14.10 24.94
CA ALA A 16 33.82 14.19 23.48
C ALA A 16 33.96 12.82 22.81
N MET A 17 34.84 11.94 23.33
CA MET A 17 34.98 10.57 22.83
C MET A 17 33.69 9.76 22.99
N LEU A 18 33.00 9.90 24.13
CA LEU A 18 31.72 9.24 24.37
C LEU A 18 30.64 9.75 23.39
N VAL A 19 30.57 11.06 23.17
CA VAL A 19 29.63 11.67 22.20
C VAL A 19 29.92 11.16 20.78
N ILE A 20 31.19 11.13 20.35
CA ILE A 20 31.57 10.61 19.04
C ILE A 20 31.17 9.13 18.91
N LEU A 21 31.44 8.32 19.93
CA LEU A 21 31.13 6.90 19.95
C LEU A 21 29.61 6.64 19.87
N LEU A 22 28.80 7.47 20.53
CA LEU A 22 27.34 7.43 20.44
C LEU A 22 26.80 7.99 19.11
N ALA A 23 27.49 8.93 18.47
CA ALA A 23 27.08 9.52 17.21
C ALA A 23 27.28 8.59 16.00
N ILE A 24 28.34 7.78 15.98
CA ILE A 24 28.64 6.84 14.87
C ILE A 24 27.44 5.94 14.50
N PRO A 25 26.81 5.19 15.43
CA PRO A 25 25.68 4.32 15.08
C PRO A 25 24.46 5.12 14.58
N LEU A 26 24.23 6.32 15.11
CA LEU A 26 23.14 7.19 14.66
C LEU A 26 23.38 7.68 13.23
N ILE A 27 24.60 8.14 12.92
CA ILE A 27 24.99 8.56 11.57
C ILE A 27 24.83 7.39 10.59
N TYR A 28 25.28 6.20 10.98
CA TYR A 28 25.12 5.00 10.16
C TYR A 28 23.64 4.68 9.89
N GLN A 29 22.79 4.71 10.91
CA GLN A 29 21.36 4.45 10.75
C GLN A 29 20.68 5.50 9.86
N SER A 30 20.98 6.78 10.07
CA SER A 30 20.45 7.87 9.23
C SER A 30 20.91 7.75 7.78
N PHE A 31 22.17 7.37 7.55
CA PHE A 31 22.69 7.14 6.19
C PHE A 31 21.95 5.98 5.51
N ARG A 32 21.72 4.86 6.21
CA ARG A 32 20.95 3.73 5.66
C ARG A 32 19.54 4.13 5.26
N TRP A 33 18.83 4.89 6.10
CA TRP A 33 17.49 5.39 5.76
C TRP A 33 17.52 6.35 4.57
N ALA A 34 18.48 7.26 4.53
CA ALA A 34 18.64 8.19 3.40
C ALA A 34 18.93 7.45 2.08
N ALA A 35 19.80 6.44 2.11
CA ALA A 35 20.08 5.61 0.95
C ALA A 35 18.84 4.81 0.50
N ALA A 36 18.08 4.24 1.43
CA ALA A 36 16.85 3.54 1.12
C ALA A 36 15.80 4.46 0.48
N ASP A 37 15.57 5.63 1.06
CA ASP A 37 14.58 6.60 0.57
C ASP A 37 14.97 7.22 -0.78
N MET A 38 16.25 7.47 -1.02
CA MET A 38 16.74 7.97 -2.30
C MET A 38 16.42 7.00 -3.45
N ASN A 39 16.51 5.69 -3.20
CA ASN A 39 16.13 4.67 -4.17
C ASN A 39 14.61 4.49 -4.26
N ALA A 40 13.85 4.67 -3.17
CA ALA A 40 12.40 4.52 -3.19
C ALA A 40 11.70 5.71 -3.87
N TYR A 41 12.34 6.88 -3.92
CA TYR A 41 11.73 8.11 -4.44
C TYR A 41 11.33 8.03 -5.93
N PRO A 42 12.19 7.56 -6.86
CA PRO A 42 11.78 7.33 -8.25
C PRO A 42 10.57 6.39 -8.40
N VAL A 43 10.45 5.40 -7.52
CA VAL A 43 9.37 4.41 -7.54
C VAL A 43 8.05 5.06 -7.14
N ARG A 44 8.05 5.85 -6.05
CA ARG A 44 6.88 6.63 -5.60
C ARG A 44 6.42 7.59 -6.70
N TYR A 45 7.37 8.32 -7.29
CA TYR A 45 7.09 9.27 -8.36
C TYR A 45 6.48 8.60 -9.59
N ALA A 46 7.03 7.45 -10.02
CA ALA A 46 6.50 6.69 -11.14
C ALA A 46 5.06 6.22 -10.90
N ILE A 47 4.79 5.63 -9.73
CA ILE A 47 3.44 5.18 -9.36
C ILE A 47 2.45 6.35 -9.31
N GLU A 48 2.82 7.46 -8.68
CA GLU A 48 1.96 8.65 -8.62
C GLU A 48 1.66 9.19 -10.02
N ARG A 49 2.66 9.23 -10.90
CA ARG A 49 2.51 9.66 -12.28
C ARG A 49 1.56 8.75 -13.07
N TRP A 50 1.69 7.43 -12.95
CA TRP A 50 0.79 6.48 -13.59
C TRP A 50 -0.64 6.51 -13.05
N GLN A 51 -0.84 6.95 -11.81
CA GLN A 51 -2.16 7.08 -11.20
C GLN A 51 -2.85 8.42 -11.53
N SER A 52 -2.06 9.47 -11.76
CA SER A 52 -2.56 10.84 -11.96
C SER A 52 -2.62 11.29 -13.42
N SER A 53 -1.99 10.55 -14.34
CA SER A 53 -1.94 10.88 -15.77
C SER A 53 -2.46 9.72 -16.62
N ASP A 54 -2.79 10.01 -17.89
CA ASP A 54 -3.13 8.98 -18.89
C ASP A 54 -1.87 8.27 -19.46
N GLU A 55 -0.72 8.36 -18.78
CA GLU A 55 0.51 7.68 -19.18
C GLU A 55 0.34 6.16 -19.05
N ALA A 56 0.47 5.45 -20.17
CA ALA A 56 0.40 4.00 -20.19
C ALA A 56 1.60 3.38 -19.46
N VAL A 57 1.32 2.49 -18.51
CA VAL A 57 2.35 1.68 -17.86
C VAL A 57 2.87 0.64 -18.86
N THR A 58 4.18 0.45 -18.93
CA THR A 58 4.82 -0.56 -19.79
C THR A 58 5.75 -1.45 -18.96
N LEU A 59 6.01 -2.67 -19.44
CA LEU A 59 6.93 -3.60 -18.77
C LEU A 59 8.32 -3.00 -18.62
N ALA A 60 8.85 -2.37 -19.67
CA ALA A 60 10.16 -1.70 -19.63
C ALA A 60 10.23 -0.58 -18.57
N ALA A 61 9.14 0.17 -18.39
CA ALA A 61 9.07 1.21 -17.36
C ALA A 61 9.02 0.61 -15.94
N LEU A 62 8.33 -0.53 -15.77
CA LEU A 62 8.30 -1.26 -14.49
C LEU A 62 9.68 -1.85 -14.14
N ASP A 63 10.36 -2.47 -15.10
CA ASP A 63 11.67 -3.08 -14.89
C ASP A 63 12.66 -2.01 -14.40
N LYS A 64 12.66 -0.83 -15.04
CA LYS A 64 13.52 0.30 -14.66
C LYS A 64 13.37 0.75 -13.20
N VAL A 65 12.17 0.67 -12.62
CA VAL A 65 11.94 1.10 -11.23
C VAL A 65 11.93 -0.07 -10.24
N THR A 66 11.89 -1.32 -10.71
CA THR A 66 11.93 -2.51 -9.84
C THR A 66 13.28 -2.62 -9.15
N ASP A 67 14.39 -2.41 -9.86
CA ASP A 67 15.73 -2.47 -9.27
C ASP A 67 15.93 -1.47 -8.12
N ASN A 68 15.29 -0.30 -8.25
CA ASN A 68 15.34 0.75 -7.23
C ASN A 68 14.63 0.32 -5.94
N ILE A 69 13.44 -0.30 -6.05
CA ILE A 69 12.72 -0.72 -4.84
C ILE A 69 13.38 -1.92 -4.16
N ASP A 70 14.02 -2.79 -4.93
CA ASP A 70 14.81 -3.91 -4.40
C ASP A 70 16.02 -3.38 -3.62
N THR A 71 16.71 -2.38 -4.18
CA THR A 71 17.82 -1.69 -3.50
C THR A 71 17.34 -1.01 -2.20
N SER A 72 16.15 -0.38 -2.19
CA SER A 72 15.58 0.20 -0.96
C SER A 72 15.33 -0.84 0.14
N LEU A 73 14.82 -2.01 -0.23
CA LEU A 73 14.58 -3.12 0.71
C LEU A 73 15.90 -3.69 1.26
N ASP A 74 16.96 -3.76 0.44
CA ASP A 74 18.30 -4.16 0.91
C ASP A 74 18.85 -3.18 1.95
N TRP A 75 18.62 -1.87 1.77
CA TRP A 75 19.04 -0.86 2.72
C TRP A 75 18.21 -0.85 4.01
N SER A 76 16.89 -1.08 3.92
CA SER A 76 15.96 -1.05 5.06
C SER A 76 14.77 -1.99 4.83
N ALA A 77 14.97 -3.26 5.21
CA ALA A 77 13.95 -4.30 5.15
C ALA A 77 12.85 -4.16 6.22
N ASP A 78 12.95 -3.19 7.12
CA ASP A 78 11.98 -2.92 8.18
C ASP A 78 10.93 -1.87 7.81
N ASN A 79 11.03 -1.28 6.61
CA ASN A 79 10.11 -0.25 6.15
C ASN A 79 8.94 -0.86 5.36
N ALA A 80 7.75 -0.90 5.98
CA ALA A 80 6.51 -1.38 5.37
C ALA A 80 6.17 -0.73 4.02
N GLU A 81 6.52 0.54 3.81
CA GLU A 81 6.19 1.24 2.57
C GLU A 81 6.91 0.65 1.36
N TYR A 82 8.14 0.16 1.52
CA TYR A 82 8.88 -0.39 0.38
C TYR A 82 8.27 -1.69 -0.12
N TYR A 83 7.75 -2.51 0.79
CA TYR A 83 6.95 -3.67 0.44
C TYR A 83 5.68 -3.29 -0.33
N GLU A 84 4.96 -2.26 0.12
CA GLU A 84 3.77 -1.75 -0.59
C GLU A 84 4.08 -1.26 -2.01
N LEU A 85 5.18 -0.52 -2.17
CA LEU A 85 5.62 -0.02 -3.47
C LEU A 85 5.97 -1.18 -4.41
N LYS A 86 6.76 -2.15 -3.94
CA LYS A 86 7.11 -3.33 -4.74
C LYS A 86 5.87 -4.16 -5.11
N ALA A 87 4.96 -4.36 -4.16
CA ALA A 87 3.69 -5.06 -4.42
C ALA A 87 2.83 -4.34 -5.47
N ARG A 88 2.81 -3.00 -5.45
CA ARG A 88 2.13 -2.19 -6.48
C ARG A 88 2.75 -2.37 -7.86
N LEU A 89 4.08 -2.43 -7.96
CA LEU A 89 4.76 -2.71 -9.24
C LEU A 89 4.41 -4.11 -9.77
N LEU A 90 4.36 -5.12 -8.89
CA LEU A 90 3.94 -6.48 -9.26
C LEU A 90 2.48 -6.54 -9.70
N LEU A 91 1.58 -5.77 -9.06
CA LEU A 91 0.20 -5.64 -9.54
C LEU A 91 0.16 -5.05 -10.96
N TYR A 92 0.90 -3.98 -11.24
CA TYR A 92 0.98 -3.44 -12.60
C TYR A 92 1.52 -4.46 -13.59
N ARG A 93 2.58 -5.19 -13.23
CA ARG A 93 3.15 -6.26 -14.07
C ARG A 93 2.10 -7.34 -14.36
N ALA A 94 1.40 -7.83 -13.35
CA ALA A 94 0.33 -8.81 -13.50
C ALA A 94 -0.76 -8.31 -14.47
N LEU A 95 -1.20 -7.06 -14.33
CA LEU A 95 -2.24 -6.49 -15.19
C LEU A 95 -1.79 -6.36 -16.64
N LEU A 96 -0.50 -6.10 -16.90
CA LEU A 96 0.06 -6.06 -18.25
C LEU A 96 0.25 -7.47 -18.86
N SER A 97 0.47 -8.49 -18.03
CA SER A 97 0.65 -9.89 -18.44
C SER A 97 -0.60 -10.75 -18.24
N ARG A 98 -1.80 -10.14 -18.21
CA ARG A 98 -3.05 -10.84 -17.87
C ARG A 98 -3.40 -11.99 -18.82
N GLU A 99 -2.92 -11.93 -20.07
CA GLU A 99 -3.15 -12.98 -21.07
C GLU A 99 -2.34 -14.25 -20.78
N GLU A 100 -1.33 -14.17 -19.89
CA GLU A 100 -0.50 -15.28 -19.45
C GLU A 100 -0.87 -15.66 -18.00
N PRO A 101 -1.74 -16.68 -17.79
CA PRO A 101 -2.32 -16.95 -16.46
C PRO A 101 -1.28 -17.26 -15.39
N ALA A 102 -0.21 -17.97 -15.75
CA ALA A 102 0.86 -18.31 -14.83
C ALA A 102 1.63 -17.07 -14.33
N ASP A 103 1.92 -16.13 -15.23
CA ASP A 103 2.60 -14.88 -14.87
C ASP A 103 1.68 -13.96 -14.07
N PHE A 104 0.41 -13.87 -14.44
CA PHE A 104 -0.60 -13.15 -13.66
C PHE A 104 -0.66 -13.68 -12.23
N GLU A 105 -0.88 -14.99 -12.06
CA GLU A 105 -1.01 -15.60 -10.73
C GLU A 105 0.28 -15.44 -9.91
N SER A 106 1.45 -15.70 -10.51
CA SER A 106 2.74 -15.57 -9.84
C SER A 106 2.97 -14.16 -9.30
N ASN A 107 2.73 -13.13 -10.12
CA ASN A 107 2.89 -11.74 -9.70
C ASN A 107 1.90 -11.34 -8.60
N ILE A 108 0.63 -11.79 -8.68
CA ILE A 108 -0.37 -11.50 -7.64
C ILE A 108 -0.03 -12.21 -6.32
N ARG A 109 0.45 -13.46 -6.34
CA ARG A 109 0.89 -14.17 -5.13
C ARG A 109 2.11 -13.50 -4.49
N GLN A 110 3.07 -13.04 -5.29
CA GLN A 110 4.21 -12.29 -4.78
C GLN A 110 3.77 -10.94 -4.17
N ALA A 111 2.86 -10.21 -4.83
CA ALA A 111 2.29 -8.97 -4.28
C ALA A 111 1.55 -9.22 -2.96
N LEU A 112 0.78 -10.31 -2.86
CA LEU A 112 0.10 -10.72 -1.62
C LEU A 112 1.11 -10.92 -0.48
N SER A 113 2.18 -11.68 -0.71
CA SER A 113 3.22 -11.93 0.29
C SER A 113 3.90 -10.64 0.76
N LEU A 114 4.16 -9.69 -0.14
CA LEU A 114 4.72 -8.39 0.23
C LEU A 114 3.76 -7.56 1.09
N HIS A 115 2.46 -7.57 0.79
CA HIS A 115 1.46 -6.92 1.66
C HIS A 115 1.40 -7.58 3.05
N GLU A 116 1.62 -8.89 3.16
CA GLU A 116 1.73 -9.57 4.45
C GLU A 116 2.98 -9.13 5.22
N SER A 117 4.13 -8.98 4.55
CA SER A 117 5.33 -8.38 5.15
C SER A 117 5.06 -6.94 5.61
N ALA A 118 4.40 -6.12 4.79
CA ALA A 118 4.03 -4.75 5.16
C ALA A 118 3.13 -4.70 6.40
N ILE A 119 2.13 -5.59 6.49
CA ILE A 119 1.27 -5.76 7.67
C ILE A 119 2.09 -6.15 8.90
N GLY A 120 3.08 -7.04 8.77
CA GLY A 120 3.97 -7.42 9.86
C GLY A 120 4.72 -6.23 10.47
N HIS A 121 5.14 -5.27 9.63
CA HIS A 121 5.82 -4.05 10.07
C HIS A 121 4.85 -2.96 10.55
N ARG A 122 3.66 -2.85 9.96
CA ARG A 122 2.63 -1.85 10.33
C ARG A 122 1.23 -2.48 10.36
N PRO A 123 0.87 -3.20 11.45
CA PRO A 123 -0.37 -3.98 11.52
C PRO A 123 -1.65 -3.12 11.52
N HIS A 124 -1.52 -1.83 11.83
CA HIS A 124 -2.63 -0.88 11.86
C HIS A 124 -2.72 -0.04 10.58
N TRP A 125 -1.98 -0.37 9.53
CA TRP A 125 -1.99 0.42 8.29
C TRP A 125 -3.08 -0.09 7.33
N PRO A 126 -4.12 0.70 7.04
CA PRO A 126 -5.29 0.20 6.32
C PRO A 126 -5.01 -0.15 4.86
N TYR A 127 -4.03 0.50 4.23
CA TYR A 127 -3.68 0.28 2.83
C TYR A 127 -3.20 -1.15 2.58
N SER A 128 -2.35 -1.69 3.46
CA SER A 128 -1.84 -3.06 3.32
C SER A 128 -2.95 -4.09 3.46
N TRP A 129 -3.89 -3.89 4.39
CA TRP A 129 -5.06 -4.74 4.52
C TRP A 129 -6.00 -4.64 3.31
N ALA A 130 -6.23 -3.43 2.78
CA ALA A 130 -7.05 -3.25 1.59
C ALA A 130 -6.41 -3.89 0.35
N ASN A 131 -5.10 -3.74 0.17
CA ASN A 131 -4.40 -4.36 -0.95
C ASN A 131 -4.31 -5.89 -0.78
N LYS A 132 -4.19 -6.41 0.46
CA LYS A 132 -4.29 -7.87 0.74
C LYS A 132 -5.63 -8.42 0.26
N SER A 133 -6.75 -7.77 0.59
CA SER A 133 -8.06 -8.23 0.10
C SER A 133 -8.15 -8.16 -1.42
N LEU A 134 -7.60 -7.13 -2.05
CA LEU A 134 -7.56 -7.02 -3.52
C LEU A 134 -6.75 -8.16 -4.17
N MET A 135 -5.56 -8.49 -3.64
CA MET A 135 -4.75 -9.58 -4.20
C MET A 135 -5.46 -10.92 -4.08
N LYS A 136 -6.06 -11.19 -2.91
CA LYS A 136 -6.88 -12.39 -2.71
C LYS A 136 -8.09 -12.44 -3.64
N ALA A 137 -8.77 -11.32 -3.88
CA ALA A 137 -9.86 -11.25 -4.85
C ALA A 137 -9.38 -11.59 -6.28
N TYR A 138 -8.22 -11.09 -6.70
CA TYR A 138 -7.63 -11.46 -8.01
C TYR A 138 -7.27 -12.95 -8.11
N LEU A 139 -6.94 -13.60 -7.00
CA LEU A 139 -6.71 -15.05 -6.92
C LEU A 139 -8.01 -15.86 -6.79
N GLY A 140 -9.17 -15.20 -6.65
CA GLY A 140 -10.45 -15.86 -6.38
C GLY A 140 -10.57 -16.44 -4.97
N GLU A 141 -9.70 -16.03 -4.05
CA GLU A 141 -9.63 -16.53 -2.67
C GLU A 141 -10.55 -15.72 -1.73
N PHE A 142 -11.85 -16.03 -1.74
CA PHE A 142 -12.85 -15.38 -0.87
C PHE A 142 -13.03 -16.10 0.48
N ASP A 143 -11.93 -16.31 1.19
CA ASP A 143 -11.86 -17.07 2.43
C ASP A 143 -11.93 -16.18 3.71
N GLN A 144 -11.59 -16.76 4.86
CA GLN A 144 -11.54 -16.04 6.13
C GLN A 144 -10.46 -14.94 6.17
N GLU A 145 -9.35 -15.12 5.46
CA GLU A 145 -8.30 -14.10 5.40
C GLU A 145 -8.74 -12.91 4.55
N PHE A 146 -9.45 -13.14 3.45
CA PHE A 146 -10.07 -12.07 2.66
C PHE A 146 -11.04 -11.26 3.53
N SER A 147 -11.92 -11.95 4.25
CA SER A 147 -12.90 -11.33 5.15
C SER A 147 -12.21 -10.52 6.25
N THR A 148 -11.13 -11.07 6.82
CA THR A 148 -10.31 -10.38 7.83
C THR A 148 -9.64 -9.14 7.25
N ALA A 149 -9.08 -9.23 6.05
CA ALA A 149 -8.41 -8.11 5.40
C ALA A 149 -9.37 -6.94 5.11
N VAL A 150 -10.59 -7.22 4.63
CA VAL A 150 -11.64 -6.20 4.46
C VAL A 150 -12.01 -5.56 5.79
N ALA A 151 -12.22 -6.36 6.84
CA ALA A 151 -12.59 -5.87 8.16
C ALA A 151 -11.49 -5.00 8.80
N GLN A 152 -10.22 -5.40 8.69
CA GLN A 152 -9.10 -4.62 9.22
C GLN A 152 -8.89 -3.32 8.43
N ALA A 153 -9.04 -3.34 7.10
CA ALA A 153 -8.99 -2.13 6.29
C ALA A 153 -10.08 -1.13 6.72
N ALA A 154 -11.31 -1.61 6.93
CA ALA A 154 -12.42 -0.79 7.41
C ALA A 154 -12.20 -0.27 8.85
N LYS A 155 -11.62 -1.10 9.73
CA LYS A 155 -11.34 -0.73 11.12
C LYS A 155 -10.26 0.35 11.23
N PHE A 156 -9.16 0.21 10.52
CA PHE A 156 -8.00 1.10 10.65
C PHE A 156 -8.02 2.29 9.70
N GLY A 157 -8.80 2.25 8.62
CA GLY A 157 -8.86 3.31 7.62
C GLY A 157 -10.27 3.61 7.12
N PRO A 158 -11.28 3.79 7.99
CA PRO A 158 -12.63 4.09 7.52
C PRO A 158 -12.67 5.37 6.67
N TRP A 159 -11.80 6.35 6.95
CA TRP A 159 -11.73 7.64 6.25
C TRP A 159 -10.73 7.67 5.08
N GLU A 160 -9.97 6.59 4.89
CA GLU A 160 -8.93 6.52 3.86
C GLU A 160 -9.54 6.18 2.50
N LEU A 161 -9.71 7.19 1.65
CA LEU A 161 -10.45 7.06 0.39
C LEU A 161 -9.84 6.01 -0.55
N SER A 162 -8.51 5.96 -0.67
CA SER A 162 -7.84 4.97 -1.53
C SER A 162 -7.97 3.54 -0.98
N ALA A 163 -7.95 3.38 0.35
CA ALA A 163 -8.21 2.07 0.98
C ALA A 163 -9.67 1.63 0.73
N ASN A 164 -10.64 2.53 0.90
CA ASN A 164 -12.05 2.25 0.60
C ASN A 164 -12.29 1.89 -0.88
N LEU A 165 -11.65 2.59 -1.83
CA LEU A 165 -11.72 2.25 -3.26
C LEU A 165 -11.11 0.88 -3.55
N THR A 166 -10.03 0.53 -2.88
CA THR A 166 -9.36 -0.78 -3.02
C THR A 166 -10.25 -1.90 -2.46
N VAL A 167 -10.83 -1.71 -1.27
CA VAL A 167 -11.82 -2.64 -0.69
C VAL A 167 -13.04 -2.79 -1.58
N LEU A 168 -13.53 -1.69 -2.15
CA LEU A 168 -14.63 -1.73 -3.12
C LEU A 168 -14.26 -2.59 -4.32
N GLU A 169 -13.12 -2.34 -4.96
CA GLU A 169 -12.69 -3.14 -6.11
C GLU A 169 -12.54 -4.63 -5.76
N ALA A 170 -11.90 -4.94 -4.63
CA ALA A 170 -11.76 -6.31 -4.14
C ALA A 170 -13.13 -7.02 -4.00
N GLY A 171 -14.11 -6.33 -3.42
CA GLY A 171 -15.46 -6.86 -3.25
C GLY A 171 -16.24 -7.00 -4.57
N LEU A 172 -16.03 -6.11 -5.54
CA LEU A 172 -16.69 -6.16 -6.84
C LEU A 172 -16.25 -7.36 -7.68
N ILE A 173 -14.97 -7.74 -7.62
CA ILE A 173 -14.43 -8.91 -8.33
C ILE A 173 -15.22 -10.18 -7.97
N GLY A 174 -15.54 -10.35 -6.68
CA GLY A 174 -16.20 -11.54 -6.12
C GLY A 174 -17.65 -11.35 -5.69
N TRP A 175 -18.33 -10.27 -6.08
CA TRP A 175 -19.55 -9.79 -5.40
C TRP A 175 -20.59 -10.87 -5.06
N ARG A 176 -20.83 -11.80 -6.00
CA ARG A 176 -21.82 -12.89 -5.84
C ARG A 176 -21.39 -14.01 -4.90
N GLN A 177 -20.10 -14.13 -4.61
CA GLN A 177 -19.51 -15.13 -3.72
C GLN A 177 -19.40 -14.62 -2.27
N LEU A 178 -19.55 -13.31 -2.06
CA LEU A 178 -19.40 -12.71 -0.75
C LEU A 178 -20.59 -13.06 0.16
N GLN A 179 -20.28 -13.30 1.43
CA GLN A 179 -21.30 -13.39 2.48
C GLN A 179 -22.01 -12.03 2.65
N PRO A 180 -23.30 -12.01 3.04
CA PRO A 180 -24.07 -10.77 3.20
C PRO A 180 -23.39 -9.73 4.10
N GLU A 181 -22.76 -10.16 5.17
CA GLU A 181 -22.05 -9.28 6.13
C GLU A 181 -20.89 -8.55 5.45
N LEU A 182 -20.20 -9.24 4.54
CA LEU A 182 -19.06 -8.68 3.82
C LEU A 182 -19.52 -7.75 2.69
N GLN A 183 -20.65 -8.06 2.04
CA GLN A 183 -21.30 -7.15 1.10
C GLN A 183 -21.64 -5.80 1.76
N ILE A 184 -22.11 -5.81 3.02
CA ILE A 184 -22.36 -4.59 3.78
C ILE A 184 -21.07 -3.79 4.00
N GLN A 185 -19.95 -4.43 4.32
CA GLN A 185 -18.67 -3.73 4.51
C GLN A 185 -18.14 -3.10 3.21
N VAL A 186 -18.26 -3.82 2.09
CA VAL A 186 -17.90 -3.33 0.75
C VAL A 186 -18.80 -2.17 0.33
N LEU A 187 -20.11 -2.27 0.59
CA LEU A 187 -21.06 -1.18 0.33
C LEU A 187 -20.72 0.06 1.15
N ALA A 188 -20.42 -0.10 2.44
CA ALA A 188 -20.02 1.01 3.29
C ALA A 188 -18.70 1.66 2.83
N ALA A 189 -17.75 0.87 2.30
CA ALA A 189 -16.55 1.41 1.66
C ALA A 189 -16.88 2.23 0.41
N ALA A 190 -17.81 1.75 -0.43
CA ALA A 190 -18.30 2.47 -1.60
C ALA A 190 -18.95 3.81 -1.21
N GLU A 191 -19.78 3.82 -0.17
CA GLU A 191 -20.45 5.02 0.33
C GLU A 191 -19.44 6.07 0.81
N ARG A 192 -18.48 5.67 1.67
CA ARG A 192 -17.43 6.57 2.17
C ARG A 192 -16.58 7.15 1.04
N ALA A 193 -16.26 6.35 0.02
CA ALA A 193 -15.51 6.83 -1.14
C ALA A 193 -16.35 7.75 -2.05
N THR A 194 -17.67 7.55 -2.13
CA THR A 194 -18.55 8.28 -3.05
C THR A 194 -18.61 9.77 -2.74
N ASP A 195 -18.55 10.14 -1.46
CA ASP A 195 -18.68 11.55 -1.05
C ASP A 195 -17.58 12.45 -1.61
N HIS A 196 -16.38 11.91 -1.81
CA HIS A 196 -15.21 12.65 -2.29
C HIS A 196 -14.70 12.20 -3.67
N ARG A 197 -14.98 10.96 -4.07
CA ARG A 197 -14.41 10.31 -5.27
C ARG A 197 -15.48 9.59 -6.10
N PHE A 198 -16.70 10.13 -6.19
CA PHE A 198 -17.81 9.49 -6.93
C PHE A 198 -17.47 9.05 -8.36
N ARG A 199 -16.59 9.78 -9.08
CA ARG A 199 -16.17 9.39 -10.44
C ARG A 199 -15.40 8.07 -10.43
N ALA A 200 -14.46 7.90 -9.50
CA ALA A 200 -13.69 6.67 -9.37
C ALA A 200 -14.60 5.49 -8.96
N VAL A 201 -15.52 5.72 -8.02
CA VAL A 201 -16.55 4.72 -7.65
C VAL A 201 -17.38 4.33 -8.86
N ARG A 202 -17.86 5.31 -9.65
CA ARG A 202 -18.63 5.05 -10.88
C ARG A 202 -17.84 4.20 -11.87
N THR A 203 -16.59 4.56 -12.13
CA THR A 203 -15.70 3.80 -13.03
C THR A 203 -15.54 2.35 -12.59
N LEU A 204 -15.36 2.10 -11.29
CA LEU A 204 -15.30 0.73 -10.76
C LEU A 204 -16.64 0.00 -10.94
N LEU A 205 -17.74 0.62 -10.54
CA LEU A 205 -19.08 0.00 -10.66
C LEU A 205 -19.45 -0.33 -12.11
N ASP A 206 -19.11 0.54 -13.06
CA ASP A 206 -19.32 0.32 -14.48
C ASP A 206 -18.42 -0.80 -15.02
N ARG A 207 -17.12 -0.81 -14.65
CA ARG A 207 -16.15 -1.85 -15.02
C ARG A 207 -16.65 -3.25 -14.65
N TYR A 208 -17.17 -3.41 -13.44
CA TYR A 208 -17.67 -4.70 -12.93
C TYR A 208 -19.16 -4.93 -13.22
N ARG A 209 -19.85 -4.02 -13.93
CA ARG A 209 -21.28 -4.10 -14.27
C ARG A 209 -22.20 -4.25 -13.05
N LEU A 210 -21.82 -3.64 -11.93
CA LEU A 210 -22.53 -3.71 -10.65
C LEU A 210 -23.12 -2.37 -10.21
N ARG A 211 -23.17 -1.37 -11.11
CA ARG A 211 -23.71 -0.04 -10.79
C ARG A 211 -25.14 -0.07 -10.27
N TYR A 212 -26.06 -0.69 -10.99
CA TYR A 212 -27.47 -0.77 -10.56
C TYR A 212 -27.67 -1.50 -9.22
N PRO A 213 -27.19 -2.74 -9.03
CA PRO A 213 -27.40 -3.47 -7.77
C PRO A 213 -26.72 -2.82 -6.56
N MET A 214 -25.63 -2.07 -6.75
CA MET A 214 -25.02 -1.28 -5.68
C MET A 214 -25.85 -0.04 -5.37
N CYS A 215 -26.23 0.71 -6.40
CA CYS A 215 -27.00 1.94 -6.28
C CYS A 215 -28.38 1.76 -5.63
N SER A 216 -28.98 0.57 -5.70
CA SER A 216 -30.24 0.26 -5.01
C SER A 216 -30.07 0.08 -3.50
N GLN A 217 -28.89 -0.35 -3.06
CA GLN A 217 -28.59 -0.63 -1.65
C GLN A 217 -27.91 0.55 -0.94
N MET A 218 -27.26 1.44 -1.69
CA MET A 218 -26.62 2.63 -1.13
C MET A 218 -27.62 3.63 -0.53
N THR A 219 -27.22 4.21 0.60
CA THR A 219 -27.88 5.29 1.30
C THR A 219 -28.09 6.50 0.38
N ARG A 220 -29.22 7.19 0.54
CA ARG A 220 -29.55 8.37 -0.28
C ARG A 220 -28.62 9.53 0.06
N SER A 221 -27.78 9.95 -0.88
CA SER A 221 -27.00 11.20 -0.81
C SER A 221 -27.01 11.95 -2.15
N PRO A 222 -26.70 13.27 -2.18
CA PRO A 222 -26.57 14.01 -3.43
C PRO A 222 -25.51 13.40 -4.38
N GLN A 223 -24.39 12.92 -3.82
CA GLN A 223 -23.31 12.28 -4.56
C GLN A 223 -23.76 10.92 -5.09
N ARG A 224 -24.55 10.15 -4.34
CA ARG A 224 -25.20 8.93 -4.84
C ARG A 224 -26.07 9.22 -6.07
N LYS A 225 -26.84 10.31 -6.09
CA LYS A 225 -27.64 10.66 -7.29
C LYS A 225 -26.75 10.83 -8.52
N LYS A 226 -25.62 11.55 -8.39
CA LYS A 226 -24.63 11.72 -9.47
C LYS A 226 -23.92 10.43 -9.86
N LEU A 227 -23.71 9.52 -8.90
CA LEU A 227 -23.15 8.20 -9.13
C LEU A 227 -24.12 7.29 -9.89
N CYS A 228 -25.41 7.35 -9.56
CA CYS A 228 -26.42 6.37 -10.00
C CYS A 228 -27.30 6.82 -11.17
N GLN A 229 -27.24 8.09 -11.57
CA GLN A 229 -27.78 8.63 -12.83
C GLN A 229 -26.69 8.65 -13.89
#